data_AF-R6N077-F1
#
_entry.id   AF-R6N077-F1
#
_cell.length_a   1.000
_cell.length_b   1.000
_cell.length_c   1.000
_cell.angle_alpha   90.00
_cell.angle_beta   90.00
_cell.angle_gamma   90.00
#
_symmetry.space_group_name_H-M   'P 1'
#
loop_
_entity.id
_entity.type
_entity.pdbx_description
1 polymer ?
#
loop_
_entity_poly.entity_id
_entity_poly.type
_entity_poly.pdbx_seq_one_letter_code
_entity_poly.pdbx_strand_id
1 'polypeptide(L)' 'MRELDKNEMLKIDGGAGFTATMMNAIYKTIEIIFNIGEAFGSYIRRKSEGKMCDF' A
#
# COMPACT_ATOMS: atom_id res chain seq x y z
N MET A 1 -23.02 -4.19 -36.32
CA MET A 1 -21.89 -3.53 -35.64
C MET A 1 -22.28 -2.07 -35.47
N ARG A 2 -22.30 -1.54 -34.24
CA ARG A 2 -22.72 -0.16 -33.95
C ARG A 2 -21.48 0.71 -33.87
N GLU A 3 -21.44 1.80 -34.64
CA GLU A 3 -20.34 2.79 -34.55
C GLU A 3 -20.51 3.60 -33.27
N LEU A 4 -19.44 3.68 -32.47
CA LEU A 4 -19.41 4.49 -31.26
C LEU A 4 -19.00 5.93 -31.60
N ASP A 5 -19.71 6.90 -31.01
CA ASP A 5 -19.37 8.31 -31.15
C ASP A 5 -18.09 8.66 -30.37
N LYS A 6 -17.36 9.71 -30.79
CA LYS A 6 -16.11 10.14 -30.14
C LYS A 6 -16.28 10.45 -28.66
N ASN A 7 -17.46 10.93 -28.27
CA ASN A 7 -17.79 11.19 -26.87
C ASN A 7 -18.01 9.90 -26.05
N GLU A 8 -18.45 8.81 -26.68
CA GLU A 8 -18.55 7.50 -26.03
C GLU A 8 -17.18 6.82 -25.94
N MET A 9 -16.28 7.08 -26.90
CA MET A 9 -14.88 6.64 -26.81
C MET A 9 -14.12 7.30 -25.65
N LEU A 10 -14.40 8.59 -25.37
CA LEU A 10 -13.89 9.28 -24.17
C LEU A 10 -14.49 8.74 -22.86
N LYS A 11 -15.67 8.11 -22.93
CA LYS A 11 -16.33 7.40 -21.83
C LYS A 11 -15.94 5.93 -21.74
N ILE A 12 -14.97 5.45 -22.52
CA ILE A 12 -14.21 4.24 -22.17
C ILE A 12 -13.29 4.63 -20.99
N ASP A 13 -13.95 5.01 -19.91
CA ASP A 13 -13.44 5.30 -18.59
C ASP A 13 -13.14 3.97 -17.90
N GLY A 14 -12.29 3.18 -18.56
CA GLY A 14 -11.83 1.88 -18.12
C GLY A 14 -10.63 1.97 -17.17
N GLY A 15 -10.33 3.13 -16.60
CA GLY A 15 -9.10 3.28 -15.82
C GLY A 15 -8.81 4.62 -15.16
N ALA A 16 -9.72 5.62 -15.17
CA ALA A 16 -9.52 6.86 -14.43
C ALA A 16 -10.04 6.81 -12.98
N GLY A 17 -10.50 5.64 -12.51
CA GLY A 17 -10.81 5.37 -11.10
C GLY A 17 -9.62 4.75 -10.36
N PHE A 18 -9.58 4.93 -9.04
CA PHE A 18 -8.65 4.19 -8.15
C PHE A 18 -8.76 2.69 -8.44
N THR A 19 -7.78 2.13 -9.14
CA THR A 19 -7.78 0.70 -9.47
C THR A 19 -7.55 -0.13 -8.21
N ALA A 20 -8.04 -1.37 -8.17
CA ALA A 20 -7.77 -2.29 -7.07
C ALA A 20 -6.25 -2.46 -6.82
N THR A 21 -5.45 -2.39 -7.87
CA THR A 21 -3.98 -2.40 -7.79
C THR A 21 -3.43 -1.18 -7.06
N MET A 22 -3.95 0.01 -7.37
CA MET A 22 -3.55 1.26 -6.71
C MET A 22 -3.93 1.26 -5.23
N MET A 23 -5.14 0.79 -4.89
CA MET A 23 -5.56 0.63 -3.50
C MET A 23 -4.66 -0.35 -2.73
N ASN A 24 -4.34 -1.51 -3.32
CA ASN A 24 -3.43 -2.48 -2.71
C ASN A 24 -2.03 -1.92 -2.48
N ALA A 25 -1.50 -1.13 -3.42
CA ALA A 25 -0.21 -0.48 -3.27
C ALA A 25 -0.19 0.51 -2.08
N ILE A 26 -1.27 1.27 -1.89
CA ILE A 26 -1.42 2.17 -0.74
C ILE A 26 -1.48 1.37 0.57
N TYR A 27 -2.31 0.33 0.64
CA TYR A 27 -2.41 -0.52 1.84
C TYR A 27 -1.06 -1.13 2.21
N LYS A 28 -0.33 -1.69 1.23
CA LYS A 28 0.99 -2.26 1.46
C LYS A 28 2.01 -1.23 1.94
N THR A 29 1.93 0.01 1.44
CA THR A 29 2.80 1.09 1.88
C THR A 29 2.58 1.42 3.36
N ILE A 30 1.32 1.53 3.77
CA ILE A 30 0.95 1.79 5.17
C ILE A 30 1.40 0.63 6.07
N GLU A 31 1.17 -0.61 5.64
CA GLU A 31 1.60 -1.83 6.35
C GLU A 31 3.12 -1.86 6.58
N ILE A 32 3.92 -1.50 5.58
CA ILE A 32 5.38 -1.42 5.71
C ILE A 32 5.79 -0.38 6.75
N ILE A 33 5.20 0.81 6.72
CA ILE A 33 5.52 1.88 7.68
C ILE A 33 5.18 1.43 9.12
N PHE A 34 4.03 0.78 9.30
CA PHE A 34 3.62 0.24 10.59
C PHE A 34 4.60 -0.83 11.10
N ASN A 35 4.96 -1.79 10.24
CA ASN A 35 5.90 -2.86 10.58
C ASN A 35 7.29 -2.33 10.94
N ILE A 36 7.76 -1.27 10.26
CA ILE A 36 9.03 -0.61 10.61
C ILE A 36 8.95 0.01 12.00
N GLY A 37 7.85 0.72 12.30
CA GLY A 37 7.63 1.31 13.62
C GLY A 37 7.56 0.26 14.73
N GLU A 38 6.84 -0.84 14.50
CA GLU A 38 6.73 -1.95 15.44
C GLU A 38 8.08 -2.63 15.69
N ALA A 39 8.85 -2.89 14.62
CA ALA A 39 10.17 -3.48 14.72
C ALA A 39 11.14 -2.57 15.48
N PHE A 40 11.11 -1.26 15.19
CA PHE A 40 11.94 -0.28 15.86
C PHE A 40 11.58 -0.10 17.33
N GLY A 41 10.29 0.01 17.65
CA GLY A 41 9.81 0.07 19.04
C GLY A 41 10.15 -1.20 19.81
N SER A 42 10.01 -2.37 19.18
CA SER A 42 10.40 -3.65 19.76
C SER A 42 11.90 -3.72 20.03
N TYR A 43 12.74 -3.22 19.10
CA TYR A 43 14.18 -3.10 19.29
C TYR A 43 14.52 -2.21 20.49
N ILE A 44 13.93 -1.00 20.57
CA ILE A 44 14.16 -0.08 21.69
C ILE A 44 13.73 -0.72 23.02
N ARG A 45 12.54 -1.33 23.09
CA ARG A 45 12.05 -1.98 24.30
C ARG A 45 12.98 -3.09 24.76
N ARG A 46 13.39 -3.99 23.84
CA ARG A 46 14.31 -5.09 24.15
C ARG A 46 15.68 -4.58 24.59
N LYS A 47 16.19 -3.51 23.97
CA LYS A 47 17.42 -2.84 24.37
C LYS A 47 17.31 -2.25 25.78
N SER A 48 16.21 -1.58 26.10
CA SER A 48 15.97 -0.98 27.41
C SER A 48 15.80 -2.03 28.51
N GLU A 49 15.18 -3.17 28.21
CA GLU A 49 14.98 -4.27 29.17
C GLU A 49 16.21 -5.18 29.31
N GLY A 50 17.27 -4.97 28.52
CA GLY A 50 18.45 -5.85 28.50
C GLY A 50 18.16 -7.26 27.97
N LYS A 51 17.03 -7.46 27.26
CA LYS A 51 16.59 -8.73 26.70
C LYS A 51 16.85 -8.81 25.19
N MET A 52 17.96 -8.24 24.74
CA MET A 52 18.43 -8.54 23.39
C MET A 52 18.81 -10.02 23.33
N CYS A 53 18.45 -10.70 22.26
CA CYS A 53 19.03 -12.01 22.00
C CYS A 53 20.52 -11.79 21.71
N ASP A 54 21.38 -12.48 22.46
CA ASP A 54 22.79 -12.61 22.09
C ASP A 54 22.89 -13.45 20.80
N PHE A 55 23.85 -13.08 19.94
CA PHE A 55 24.12 -13.75 18.67
C PHE A 55 24.79 -15.11 18.87
#